data_AF-A0A5K1BBS9-F1
#
_entry.id   AF-A0A5K1BBS9-F1
#
_cell.length_a   1.000
_cell.length_b   1.000
_cell.length_c   1.000
_cell.angle_alpha   90.00
_cell.angle_beta   90.00
_cell.angle_gamma   90.00
#
_symmetry.space_group_name_H-M   'P 1'
#
loop_
_entity.id
_entity.type
_entity.pdbx_description
1 polymer ?
#
loop_
_entity_poly.entity_id
_entity_poly.type
_entity_poly.pdbx_seq_one_letter_code
_entity_poly.pdbx_strand_id
1 'polypeptide(L)'
;VARITFNQQLTLFEKTIALEYSPFFQDPQALSDYLAKSMYIVVFGSNDYINNYLMPKLYPSSRLYDPHTYGQILVQVITRQLQ
;
A
#
# COMPACT_ATOMS: atom_id res chain seq x y z
N VAL A 1 8.39 -2.20 16.88
CA VAL A 1 7.46 -2.77 15.88
C VAL A 1 8.02 -2.44 14.50
N ALA A 2 8.26 -3.44 13.65
CA ALA A 2 8.72 -3.22 12.28
C ALA A 2 7.59 -2.57 11.46
N ARG A 3 7.91 -1.57 10.63
CA ARG A 3 6.95 -0.97 9.70
C ARG A 3 6.72 -1.95 8.54
N ILE A 4 5.46 -2.24 8.22
CA ILE A 4 5.10 -3.02 7.03
C ILE A 4 4.84 -2.06 5.87
N THR A 5 5.33 -2.41 4.68
CA THR A 5 5.16 -1.57 3.49
C THR A 5 3.72 -1.60 3.00
N PHE A 6 3.30 -0.62 2.20
CA PHE A 6 1.94 -0.65 1.64
C PHE A 6 1.70 -1.86 0.74
N ASN A 7 2.70 -2.31 -0.04
CA ASN A 7 2.62 -3.58 -0.78
C ASN A 7 2.34 -4.78 0.14
N GLN A 8 3.00 -4.84 1.30
CA GLN A 8 2.74 -5.90 2.27
C GLN A 8 1.33 -5.80 2.85
N GLN A 9 0.82 -4.59 3.08
CA GLN A 9 -0.57 -4.38 3.52
C GLN A 9 -1.57 -4.86 2.46
N LEU A 10 -1.35 -4.58 1.18
CA LEU A 10 -2.18 -5.08 0.08
C LEU A 10 -2.16 -6.61 0.01
N THR A 11 -0.99 -7.24 0.08
CA THR A 11 -0.88 -8.71 0.11
C THR A 11 -1.58 -9.32 1.33
N LEU A 12 -1.48 -8.68 2.50
CA LEU A 12 -2.18 -9.15 3.70
C LEU A 12 -3.69 -9.00 3.54
N PHE A 13 -4.16 -7.89 2.97
CA PHE A 13 -5.57 -7.66 2.69
C PHE A 13 -6.14 -8.71 1.72
N GLU A 14 -5.44 -9.01 0.62
CA GLU A 14 -5.82 -10.09 -0.31
C GLU A 14 -5.90 -11.45 0.39
N LYS A 15 -4.93 -11.76 1.27
CA LYS A 15 -4.94 -12.99 2.05
C LYS A 15 -6.12 -13.05 3.02
N THR A 16 -6.44 -11.96 3.70
CA THR A 16 -7.60 -11.89 4.59
C THR A 16 -8.89 -12.12 3.80
N ILE A 17 -9.05 -11.52 2.62
CA ILE A 17 -10.20 -11.78 1.76
C ILE A 17 -10.30 -13.28 1.40
N ALA A 18 -9.20 -13.85 0.92
CA ALA A 18 -9.18 -15.22 0.41
C ALA A 18 -9.34 -16.29 1.50
N LEU A 19 -8.72 -16.10 2.67
CA LEU A 19 -8.63 -17.13 3.70
C LEU A 19 -9.63 -16.94 4.83
N GLU A 20 -9.95 -15.70 5.19
CA GLU A 20 -10.79 -15.41 6.34
C GLU A 20 -12.21 -15.04 5.92
N TYR A 21 -12.39 -14.25 4.86
CA TYR A 21 -13.72 -13.82 4.43
C TYR A 21 -14.40 -14.84 3.52
N SER A 22 -13.68 -15.46 2.56
CA SER A 22 -14.25 -16.39 1.61
C SER A 22 -15.15 -17.49 2.23
N PRO A 23 -14.82 -18.10 3.39
CA PRO A 23 -15.69 -19.11 4.01
C PRO A 23 -17.06 -18.62 4.48
N PHE A 24 -17.27 -17.31 4.64
CA PHE A 24 -18.55 -16.73 5.09
C PHE A 24 -19.55 -16.47 3.95
N PHE A 25 -19.15 -16.68 2.70
CA PHE A 25 -19.98 -16.39 1.52
C PHE A 25 -20.23 -17.66 0.72
N GLN A 26 -21.42 -17.75 0.11
CA GLN A 26 -21.84 -18.94 -0.64
C GLN A 26 -21.04 -19.13 -1.93
N ASP A 27 -20.64 -18.03 -2.56
CA ASP A 27 -19.83 -18.02 -3.78
C ASP A 27 -18.96 -16.74 -3.85
N PRO A 28 -17.97 -16.69 -4.76
CA PRO A 28 -17.10 -15.53 -4.94
C PRO A 28 -17.83 -14.25 -5.37
N GLN A 29 -18.99 -14.36 -6.04
CA GLN A 29 -19.76 -13.20 -6.49
C GLN A 29 -20.41 -12.49 -5.31
N ALA A 30 -21.00 -13.24 -4.37
CA ALA A 30 -21.58 -12.68 -3.15
C ALA A 30 -20.55 -11.94 -2.28
N LEU A 31 -19.32 -12.48 -2.20
CA LEU A 31 -18.21 -11.79 -1.53
C LEU A 31 -17.80 -10.52 -2.28
N SER A 32 -17.70 -10.58 -3.61
CA SER A 32 -17.38 -9.41 -4.44
C SER A 32 -18.42 -8.30 -4.27
N ASP A 33 -19.71 -8.63 -4.30
CA ASP A 33 -20.83 -7.70 -4.11
C ASP A 33 -20.83 -7.09 -2.69
N TYR A 34 -20.38 -7.84 -1.68
CA TYR A 34 -20.21 -7.34 -0.32
C TYR A 34 -19.04 -6.36 -0.21
N LEU A 35 -17.87 -6.72 -0.75
CA LEU A 35 -16.69 -5.86 -0.76
C LEU A 35 -16.94 -4.57 -1.57
N ALA A 36 -17.73 -4.63 -2.64
CA ALA A 36 -18.11 -3.46 -3.45
C ALA A 36 -18.90 -2.40 -2.67
N LYS A 37 -19.51 -2.75 -1.54
CA LYS A 37 -20.21 -1.82 -0.63
C LYS A 37 -19.29 -1.19 0.42
N SER A 38 -18.03 -1.63 0.49
CA SER A 38 -17.07 -1.17 1.49
C SER A 38 -16.42 0.16 1.07
N MET A 39 -16.02 0.95 2.07
CA MET A 39 -15.21 2.15 1.87
C MET A 39 -13.80 1.90 2.40
N TYR A 40 -12.80 2.10 1.54
CA TYR A 40 -11.40 2.00 1.90
C TYR A 40 -10.77 3.38 1.95
N ILE A 41 -10.07 3.69 3.04
CA ILE A 41 -9.35 4.95 3.21
C ILE A 41 -7.86 4.62 3.30
N VAL A 42 -7.08 5.19 2.40
CA VAL A 42 -5.63 5.09 2.41
C VAL A 42 -5.05 6.49 2.51
N VAL A 43 -4.07 6.68 3.40
CA VAL A 43 -3.45 7.98 3.67
C VAL A 43 -1.98 7.91 3.30
N PHE A 44 -1.60 8.74 2.34
CA PHE A 44 -0.22 8.95 1.93
C PHE A 44 0.17 10.39 2.23
N GLY A 45 1.46 10.64 2.41
CA GLY A 45 1.91 12.03 2.50
C GLY A 45 3.36 12.18 2.93
N SER A 46 3.60 13.22 3.72
CA SER A 46 4.96 13.62 4.12
C SER A 46 5.72 12.52 4.82
N ASN A 47 5.04 11.61 5.54
CA ASN A 47 5.68 10.49 6.21
C ASN A 47 6.34 9.51 5.23
N ASP A 48 5.75 9.28 4.05
CA ASP A 48 6.33 8.39 3.04
C ASP A 48 7.61 8.99 2.46
N TYR A 49 7.65 10.31 2.31
CA TYR A 49 8.85 11.01 1.87
C TYR A 49 9.91 11.06 2.98
N ILE A 50 9.56 11.52 4.18
CA ILE A 50 10.50 11.69 5.30
C ILE A 50 11.14 10.36 5.68
N ASN A 51 10.34 9.31 5.83
CA ASN A 51 10.82 8.03 6.35
C ASN A 51 11.58 7.19 5.32
N ASN A 52 11.43 7.47 4.03
CA ASN A 52 12.10 6.67 2.99
C ASN A 52 13.15 7.45 2.21
N TYR A 53 13.09 8.79 2.14
CA TYR A 53 14.06 9.66 1.46
C TYR A 53 15.02 10.36 2.43
N LEU A 54 14.49 10.99 3.47
CA LEU A 54 15.27 11.80 4.43
C LEU A 54 15.93 10.97 5.54
N MET A 55 16.01 9.64 5.38
CA MET A 55 16.68 8.72 6.29
C MET A 55 17.90 8.03 5.63
N PRO A 56 18.97 8.77 5.26
CA PRO A 56 20.12 8.26 4.49
C PRO A 56 20.99 7.22 5.21
N LYS A 57 20.74 6.96 6.50
CA LYS A 57 21.35 5.88 7.27
C LYS A 57 20.64 4.54 7.06
N LEU A 58 19.37 4.56 6.67
CA LEU A 58 18.54 3.38 6.49
C LEU A 58 18.25 3.10 5.01
N TYR A 59 18.10 4.15 4.19
CA TYR A 59 17.74 4.04 2.79
C TYR A 59 18.70 4.82 1.90
N PRO A 60 19.06 4.29 0.72
CA PRO A 60 19.99 4.95 -0.21
C PRO A 60 19.31 6.00 -1.12
N SER A 61 17.99 6.10 -1.07
CA SER A 61 17.14 6.95 -1.92
C SER A 61 17.65 8.39 -2.11
N SER A 62 18.04 9.09 -1.04
CA SER A 62 18.59 10.46 -1.12
C SER A 62 20.01 10.55 -1.68
N ARG A 63 20.70 9.42 -1.84
CA ARG A 63 21.97 9.33 -2.58
C ARG A 63 21.77 8.94 -4.04
N LEU A 64 20.61 8.37 -4.37
CA LEU A 64 20.29 7.84 -5.71
C LEU A 64 19.47 8.80 -6.55
N TYR A 65 18.62 9.60 -5.92
CA TYR A 65 17.67 10.49 -6.57
C TYR A 65 17.74 11.88 -5.93
N ASP A 66 17.56 12.92 -6.73
CA ASP A 66 17.29 14.25 -6.20
C ASP A 66 15.85 14.32 -5.63
N PRO A 67 15.53 15.37 -4.83
CA PRO A 67 14.24 15.45 -4.16
C PRO A 67 13.03 15.42 -5.09
N HIS A 68 13.14 16.08 -6.25
CA HIS A 68 12.03 16.19 -7.19
C HIS A 68 11.78 14.84 -7.89
N THR A 69 12.85 14.20 -8.38
CA THR A 69 12.77 12.88 -9.00
C THR A 69 12.21 11.84 -8.02
N TYR A 70 12.65 11.84 -6.77
CA TYR A 70 12.10 10.91 -5.77
C TYR A 70 10.61 11.17 -5.50
N GLY A 71 10.19 12.43 -5.41
CA GLY A 71 8.77 12.77 -5.27
C GLY A 71 7.92 12.21 -6.41
N GLN A 72 8.40 12.30 -7.65
CA GLN A 72 7.73 11.71 -8.81
C GLN A 72 7.67 10.18 -8.73
N ILE A 73 8.77 9.51 -8.33
CA ILE A 73 8.78 8.05 -8.13
C ILE A 73 7.75 7.65 -7.07
N LEU A 74 7.68 8.37 -5.96
CA LEU A 74 6.73 8.07 -4.88
C LEU A 74 5.28 8.16 -5.38
N VAL A 75 4.93 9.21 -6.12
CA VAL A 75 3.59 9.37 -6.71
C VAL A 75 3.29 8.25 -7.71
N GLN A 76 4.25 7.86 -8.56
CA GLN A 76 4.07 6.77 -9.51
C GLN A 76 3.84 5.42 -8.82
N VAL A 77 4.60 5.14 -7.76
CA VAL A 77 4.45 3.92 -6.97
C VAL A 77 3.08 3.87 -6.31
N ILE A 78 2.68 4.95 -5.64
CA ILE A 78 1.35 5.03 -4.98
C ILE A 78 0.23 4.87 -6.00
N THR A 79 0.32 5.55 -7.14
CA THR A 79 -0.68 5.44 -8.21
C THR A 79 -0.84 3.99 -8.67
N ARG A 80 0.27 3.27 -8.88
CA ARG A 80 0.23 1.86 -9.28
C ARG A 80 -0.38 0.95 -8.21
N GLN A 81 -0.18 1.27 -6.94
CA GLN A 81 -0.69 0.47 -5.82
C GLN A 81 -2.20 0.65 -5.61
N LEU A 82 -2.81 1.70 -6.18
CA LEU A 82 -4.24 2.01 -6.07
C LEU A 82 -5.03 1.63 -7.34
N GLN A 83 -4.37 1.10 -8.36
CA GLN A 83 -4.99 0.58 -9.58
C GLN A 83 -5.40 -0.87 -9.38
#